data_AF-A0A1B8F4X6-F1
#
_entry.id   AF-A0A1B8F4X6-F1
#
_cell.length_a   1.000
_cell.length_b   1.000
_cell.length_c   1.000
_cell.angle_alpha   90.00
_cell.angle_beta   90.00
_cell.angle_gamma   90.00
#
_symmetry.space_group_name_H-M   'P 1'
#
loop_
_entity.id
_entity.type
_entity.pdbx_description
1 polymer ?
#
loop_
_entity_poly.entity_id
_entity_poly.type
_entity_poly.pdbx_seq_one_letter_code
_entity_poly.pdbx_strand_id
1 'polypeptide(L)'
;MTNTTPLSGSLNPRVPVHRLMESLRSRRNTENFLILLQVINQMKSTIWQYGNIESNIADLVADVAHPNIPLNTMRNVIAVWRYYSDPVVHRNMVPGANAFCAVLGQIQNSYNAINLSRDVIDLVGPWDEWIRDHFREMAIDSLAFVNTNIAAMRTAHQVAGPTNPITRQVAEHLIRLARDASYIDANTLINGLD
;
A
#
# COMPACT_ATOMS: atom_id res chain seq x y z
N MET A 1 -28.45 -5.66 15.82
CA MET A 1 -27.50 -6.03 16.89
C MET A 1 -26.23 -5.19 16.72
N THR A 2 -26.03 -4.22 17.59
CA THR A 2 -24.93 -3.24 17.55
C THR A 2 -23.76 -3.72 18.39
N ASN A 3 -22.85 -4.47 17.77
CA ASN A 3 -21.56 -4.82 18.39
C ASN A 3 -20.60 -3.63 18.18
N THR A 4 -20.61 -2.69 19.11
CA THR A 4 -19.70 -1.53 19.15
C THR A 4 -19.00 -1.50 20.49
N THR A 5 -18.14 -2.49 20.74
CA THR A 5 -17.13 -2.34 21.79
C THR A 5 -16.16 -1.25 21.34
N PRO A 6 -16.06 -0.11 22.06
CA PRO A 6 -15.17 0.98 21.69
C PRO A 6 -13.72 0.51 21.74
N LEU A 7 -12.93 0.83 20.71
CA LEU A 7 -11.48 0.69 20.78
C LEU A 7 -10.94 1.85 21.63
N SER A 8 -9.97 1.59 22.52
CA SER A 8 -9.37 2.64 23.34
C SER A 8 -8.65 3.67 22.45
N GLY A 9 -9.09 4.93 22.47
CA GLY A 9 -8.51 6.03 21.68
C GLY A 9 -9.14 6.23 20.28
N SER A 10 -10.34 5.69 20.05
CA SER A 10 -11.04 5.69 18.76
C SER A 10 -12.23 6.67 18.71
N LEU A 11 -12.44 7.33 17.56
CA LEU A 11 -13.63 8.09 17.14
C LEU A 11 -14.86 7.19 16.91
N ASN A 12 -14.70 5.88 17.09
CA ASN A 12 -15.72 4.84 17.03
C ASN A 12 -16.57 4.87 15.75
N PRO A 13 -15.94 4.84 14.55
CA PRO A 13 -16.64 5.00 13.30
C PRO A 13 -17.59 3.81 13.05
N ARG A 14 -18.82 4.11 12.61
CA ARG A 14 -19.87 3.09 12.46
C ARG A 14 -19.55 2.02 11.42
N VAL A 15 -18.73 2.34 10.42
CA VAL A 15 -18.34 1.43 9.34
C VAL A 15 -17.21 0.50 9.80
N PRO A 16 -17.36 -0.83 9.68
CA PRO A 16 -16.34 -1.78 10.11
C PRO A 16 -14.94 -1.53 9.50
N VAL A 17 -14.88 -1.10 8.24
CA VAL A 17 -13.62 -0.78 7.56
C VAL A 17 -12.88 0.38 8.25
N HIS A 18 -13.60 1.41 8.69
CA HIS A 18 -13.00 2.55 9.39
C HIS A 18 -12.51 2.18 10.79
N ARG A 19 -13.15 1.21 11.48
CA ARG A 19 -12.68 0.72 12.80
C ARG A 19 -11.39 -0.07 12.65
N LEU A 20 -11.32 -0.89 11.60
CA LEU A 20 -10.10 -1.58 11.20
C LEU A 20 -8.99 -0.57 10.88
N MET A 21 -9.32 0.48 10.12
CA MET A 21 -8.40 1.56 9.78
C MET A 21 -7.92 2.35 10.99
N GLU A 22 -8.78 2.62 11.97
CA GLU A 22 -8.41 3.34 13.19
C GLU A 22 -7.54 2.48 14.10
N SER A 23 -7.78 1.16 14.13
CA SER A 23 -6.90 0.23 14.81
C SER A 23 -5.48 0.19 14.23
N LEU A 24 -5.28 0.52 12.94
CA LEU A 24 -3.95 0.61 12.31
C LEU A 24 -3.09 1.71 12.94
N ARG A 25 -3.72 2.70 13.57
CA ARG A 25 -3.05 3.79 14.29
C ARG A 25 -2.78 3.47 15.77
N SER A 26 -3.37 2.40 16.28
CA SER A 26 -3.30 2.02 17.69
C SER A 26 -2.13 1.09 17.97
N ARG A 27 -1.28 1.46 18.94
CA ARG A 27 -0.18 0.61 19.44
C ARG A 27 -0.65 -0.50 20.40
N ARG A 28 -1.96 -0.66 20.62
CA ARG A 28 -2.51 -1.46 21.74
C ARG A 28 -3.69 -2.37 21.38
N ASN A 29 -3.95 -2.69 20.11
CA ASN A 29 -5.11 -3.53 19.77
C ASN A 29 -4.82 -5.02 20.02
N THR A 30 -5.45 -5.61 21.04
CA THR A 30 -5.08 -6.91 21.61
C THR A 30 -5.54 -8.11 20.76
N GLU A 31 -4.53 -8.92 20.40
CA GLU A 31 -4.55 -10.32 19.93
C GLU A 31 -4.92 -10.58 18.46
N ASN A 32 -6.19 -10.61 18.05
CA ASN A 32 -6.52 -11.06 16.67
C ASN A 32 -6.31 -10.01 15.58
N PHE A 33 -6.50 -8.72 15.91
CA PHE A 33 -6.24 -7.64 14.97
C PHE A 33 -4.77 -7.29 14.87
N LEU A 34 -3.96 -7.64 15.88
CA LEU A 34 -2.53 -7.29 15.95
C LEU A 34 -1.74 -7.97 14.81
N ILE A 35 -2.06 -9.23 14.50
CA ILE A 35 -1.44 -9.99 13.39
C ILE A 35 -1.81 -9.36 12.04
N LEU A 36 -3.10 -9.06 11.81
CA LEU A 36 -3.55 -8.42 10.57
C LEU A 36 -2.96 -7.00 10.43
N LEU A 37 -2.88 -6.25 11.54
CA LEU A 37 -2.22 -4.94 11.61
C LEU A 37 -0.74 -5.05 11.23
N GLN A 38 -0.05 -6.02 11.81
CA GLN A 38 1.37 -6.22 11.64
C GLN A 38 1.68 -6.62 10.20
N VAL A 39 0.91 -7.52 9.61
CA VAL A 39 1.05 -7.91 8.20
C VAL A 39 0.76 -6.73 7.27
N ILE A 40 -0.30 -5.95 7.51
CA ILE A 40 -0.60 -4.77 6.70
C ILE A 40 0.46 -3.68 6.88
N ASN A 41 0.94 -3.43 8.11
CA ASN A 41 1.96 -2.42 8.38
C ASN A 41 3.32 -2.83 7.84
N GLN A 42 3.65 -4.12 7.90
CA GLN A 42 4.84 -4.67 7.26
C GLN A 42 4.73 -4.54 5.74
N MET A 43 3.57 -4.86 5.15
CA MET A 43 3.34 -4.69 3.71
C MET A 43 3.41 -3.21 3.29
N LYS A 44 2.87 -2.29 4.08
CA LYS A 44 3.04 -0.83 3.87
C LYS A 44 4.51 -0.46 3.89
N SER A 45 5.25 -0.91 4.90
CA SER A 45 6.69 -0.65 5.02
C SER A 45 7.46 -1.23 3.84
N THR A 46 7.14 -2.44 3.38
CA THR A 46 7.79 -3.09 2.25
C THR A 46 7.52 -2.34 0.94
N ILE A 47 6.26 -1.99 0.66
CA ILE A 47 5.90 -1.21 -0.54
C ILE A 47 6.56 0.18 -0.47
N TRP A 48 6.63 0.79 0.71
CA TRP A 48 7.23 2.11 0.89
C TRP A 48 8.76 2.12 0.79
N GLN A 49 9.46 1.13 1.36
CA GLN A 49 10.92 1.10 1.44
C GLN A 49 11.58 0.51 0.21
N TYR A 50 10.97 -0.51 -0.40
CA TYR A 50 11.67 -1.32 -1.38
C TYR A 50 11.08 -1.21 -2.78
N GLY A 51 9.83 -0.74 -2.94
CA GLY A 51 9.07 -0.84 -4.20
C GLY A 51 8.76 -2.28 -4.60
N ASN A 52 9.68 -3.20 -4.30
CA ASN A 52 9.71 -4.57 -4.75
C ASN A 52 9.35 -5.56 -3.62
N ILE A 53 8.31 -6.35 -3.86
CA ILE A 53 7.76 -7.39 -2.98
C ILE A 53 8.24 -8.78 -3.43
N GLU A 54 9.01 -8.86 -4.53
CA GLU A 54 9.23 -10.07 -5.33
C GLU A 54 9.98 -11.21 -4.63
N SER A 55 10.90 -10.93 -3.70
CA SER A 55 11.95 -11.91 -3.38
C SER A 55 11.50 -13.17 -2.64
N ASN A 56 10.30 -13.21 -2.06
CA ASN A 56 9.85 -14.36 -1.24
C ASN A 56 8.65 -15.15 -1.78
N ILE A 57 7.99 -14.70 -2.86
CA ILE A 57 6.77 -15.38 -3.32
C ILE A 57 6.90 -16.12 -4.66
N ALA A 58 7.95 -15.88 -5.44
CA ALA A 58 8.13 -16.53 -6.73
C ALA A 58 8.12 -18.07 -6.62
N ASP A 59 8.80 -18.61 -5.60
CA ASP A 59 8.84 -20.05 -5.33
C ASP A 59 7.48 -20.59 -4.84
N LEU A 60 6.70 -19.76 -4.14
CA LEU A 60 5.39 -20.12 -3.59
C LEU A 60 4.28 -20.09 -4.65
N VAL A 61 4.48 -19.38 -5.76
CA VAL A 61 3.53 -19.36 -6.89
C VAL A 61 3.51 -20.69 -7.65
N ALA A 62 4.63 -21.40 -7.65
CA ALA A 62 4.71 -22.74 -8.24
C ALA A 62 4.12 -23.84 -7.33
N ASP A 63 3.94 -23.56 -6.03
CA ASP A 63 3.38 -24.51 -5.07
C ASP A 63 1.84 -24.58 -5.18
N VAL A 64 1.38 -25.54 -5.99
CA VAL A 64 -0.06 -25.82 -6.17
C VAL A 64 -0.73 -26.41 -4.92
N ALA A 65 0.03 -26.85 -3.90
CA ALA A 65 -0.53 -27.35 -2.64
C ALA A 65 -0.93 -26.22 -1.69
N HIS A 66 -0.28 -25.06 -1.78
CA HIS A 66 -0.54 -23.90 -0.92
C HIS A 66 -0.83 -22.60 -1.70
N PRO A 67 -1.83 -22.60 -2.61
CA PRO A 67 -2.13 -21.43 -3.44
C PRO A 67 -2.63 -20.23 -2.64
N ASN A 68 -3.06 -20.44 -1.39
CA ASN A 68 -3.58 -19.40 -0.51
C ASN A 68 -2.51 -18.35 -0.15
N ILE A 69 -1.23 -18.73 -0.09
CA ILE A 69 -0.16 -17.81 0.30
C ILE A 69 0.04 -16.72 -0.77
N PRO A 70 0.38 -17.05 -2.04
CA PRO A 70 0.55 -16.02 -3.08
C PRO A 70 -0.75 -15.23 -3.34
N LEU A 71 -1.93 -15.89 -3.27
CA LEU A 71 -3.21 -15.20 -3.40
C LEU A 71 -3.44 -14.15 -2.29
N ASN A 72 -3.11 -14.48 -1.04
CA ASN A 72 -3.25 -13.54 0.08
C ASN A 72 -2.22 -12.41 0.00
N THR A 73 -0.99 -12.69 -0.44
CA THR A 73 0.01 -11.65 -0.63
C THR A 73 -0.45 -10.62 -1.67
N MET A 74 -0.88 -11.06 -2.86
CA MET A 74 -1.42 -10.16 -3.89
C MET A 74 -2.64 -9.36 -3.38
N ARG A 75 -3.53 -10.01 -2.62
CA ARG A 75 -4.67 -9.32 -1.98
C ARG A 75 -4.22 -8.23 -1.00
N ASN A 76 -3.18 -8.50 -0.21
CA ASN A 76 -2.67 -7.53 0.76
C ASN A 76 -2.06 -6.31 0.08
N VAL A 77 -1.35 -6.49 -1.04
CA VAL A 77 -0.84 -5.37 -1.86
C VAL A 77 -1.98 -4.47 -2.32
N ILE A 78 -3.01 -5.06 -2.93
CA ILE A 78 -4.21 -4.32 -3.37
C ILE A 78 -4.90 -3.62 -2.18
N ALA A 79 -4.98 -4.29 -1.03
CA ALA A 79 -5.59 -3.72 0.17
C ALA A 79 -4.82 -2.50 0.71
N VAL A 80 -3.50 -2.49 0.59
CA VAL A 80 -2.66 -1.33 0.96
C VAL A 80 -2.95 -0.14 0.04
N TRP A 81 -3.07 -0.36 -1.28
CA TRP A 81 -3.44 0.69 -2.22
C TRP A 81 -4.86 1.22 -1.95
N ARG A 82 -5.82 0.35 -1.65
CA ARG A 82 -7.15 0.79 -1.22
C ARG A 82 -7.13 1.56 0.09
N TYR A 83 -6.24 1.22 1.02
CA TYR A 83 -6.05 1.97 2.26
C TYR A 83 -5.51 3.37 1.97
N TYR A 84 -4.50 3.47 1.10
CA TYR A 84 -3.90 4.74 0.71
C TYR A 84 -4.90 5.65 -0.02
N SER A 85 -5.76 5.09 -0.87
CA SER A 85 -6.82 5.81 -1.57
C SER A 85 -8.06 6.12 -0.74
N ASP A 86 -8.13 5.68 0.53
CA ASP A 86 -9.26 6.02 1.40
C ASP A 86 -9.23 7.53 1.72
N PRO A 87 -10.34 8.27 1.54
CA PRO A 87 -10.36 9.73 1.74
C PRO A 87 -9.90 10.18 3.14
N VAL A 88 -10.16 9.38 4.18
CA VAL A 88 -9.75 9.71 5.55
C VAL A 88 -8.25 9.52 5.71
N VAL A 89 -7.68 8.46 5.13
CA VAL A 89 -6.24 8.21 5.15
C VAL A 89 -5.50 9.26 4.34
N HIS A 90 -5.96 9.51 3.12
CA HIS A 90 -5.41 10.50 2.21
C HIS A 90 -5.37 11.90 2.85
N ARG A 91 -6.47 12.31 3.48
CA ARG A 91 -6.58 13.59 4.21
C ARG A 91 -5.54 13.75 5.32
N ASN A 92 -5.04 12.66 5.90
CA ASN A 92 -4.04 12.71 6.95
C ASN A 92 -2.60 12.56 6.43
N MET A 93 -2.41 11.87 5.30
CA MET A 93 -1.09 11.63 4.72
C MET A 93 -0.55 12.89 4.04
N VAL A 94 -1.38 13.56 3.23
CA VAL A 94 -1.01 14.76 2.46
C VAL A 94 -0.48 15.89 3.35
N PRO A 95 -1.13 16.28 4.46
CA PRO A 95 -0.59 17.31 5.35
C PRO A 95 0.77 16.95 5.96
N GLY A 96 1.05 15.66 6.17
CA GLY A 96 2.35 15.20 6.66
C GLY A 96 3.46 15.40 5.62
N ALA A 97 3.19 15.07 4.37
CA ALA A 97 4.12 15.31 3.26
C ALA A 97 4.35 16.81 3.04
N ASN A 98 3.28 17.62 3.03
CA ASN A 98 3.37 19.07 2.84
C ASN A 98 4.06 19.74 4.04
N ALA A 99 3.91 19.23 5.26
CA ALA A 99 4.64 19.74 6.43
C ALA A 99 6.15 19.53 6.32
N PHE A 100 6.59 18.40 5.77
CA PHE A 100 8.01 18.16 5.52
C PHE A 100 8.54 19.09 4.41
N CYS A 101 7.78 19.24 3.33
CA CYS A 101 8.09 20.20 2.26
C CYS A 101 8.20 21.63 2.81
N ALA A 102 7.30 22.04 3.72
CA ALA A 102 7.36 23.33 4.38
C ALA A 102 8.64 23.53 5.22
N VAL A 103 9.14 22.47 5.88
CA VAL A 103 10.43 22.53 6.61
C VAL A 103 11.59 22.70 5.64
N LEU A 104 11.59 21.98 4.51
CA LEU A 104 12.61 22.17 3.46
C LEU A 104 12.60 23.61 2.92
N GLY A 105 11.41 24.15 2.65
CA GLY A 105 11.24 25.55 2.24
C GLY A 105 11.78 26.55 3.27
N GLN A 106 11.57 26.30 4.57
CA GLN A 106 12.14 27.14 5.63
C GLN A 106 13.68 27.10 5.65
N ILE A 107 14.27 25.91 5.48
CA ILE A 107 15.73 25.74 5.42
C ILE A 107 16.30 26.47 4.20
N GLN A 108 15.70 26.23 3.03
CA GLN A 108 16.07 26.89 1.77
C GLN A 108 16.01 28.42 1.89
N ASN A 109 14.89 28.95 2.38
CA ASN A 109 14.71 30.39 2.52
C ASN A 109 15.72 31.00 3.50
N SER A 110 15.96 30.34 4.63
CA SER A 110 16.93 30.80 5.64
C SER A 110 18.35 30.80 5.10
N TYR A 111 18.74 29.74 4.36
CA TYR A 111 20.05 29.64 3.74
C TYR A 111 20.26 30.70 2.65
N ASN A 112 19.29 30.85 1.76
CA ASN A 112 19.35 31.78 0.63
C ASN A 112 19.33 33.26 1.09
N ALA A 113 18.63 33.58 2.19
CA ALA A 113 18.60 34.93 2.74
C ALA A 113 19.95 35.39 3.31
N ILE A 114 20.79 34.46 3.75
CA ILE A 114 22.11 34.75 4.34
C ILE A 114 23.22 34.65 3.28
N ASN A 115 23.02 33.85 2.23
CA ASN A 115 23.97 33.65 1.12
C ASN A 115 23.64 34.49 -0.13
N LEU A 116 23.56 35.82 0.03
CA LEU A 116 23.18 36.75 -1.04
C LEU A 116 24.18 36.87 -2.21
N SER A 117 25.37 36.28 -2.10
CA SER A 117 26.48 36.39 -3.08
C SER A 117 26.98 35.04 -3.62
N ARG A 118 26.21 33.95 -3.45
CA ARG A 118 26.57 32.58 -3.87
C ARG A 118 25.38 31.82 -4.47
N ASP A 119 25.66 30.61 -4.97
CA ASP A 119 24.69 29.67 -5.52
C ASP A 119 23.50 29.46 -4.57
N VAL A 120 22.33 29.85 -5.08
CA VAL A 120 21.03 29.64 -4.44
C VAL A 120 20.75 28.14 -4.41
N ILE A 121 20.30 27.61 -3.28
CA ILE A 121 19.88 26.21 -3.18
C ILE A 121 18.37 26.09 -3.45
N ASP A 122 17.97 24.99 -4.08
CA ASP A 122 16.58 24.55 -4.20
C ASP A 122 16.45 23.15 -3.60
N LEU A 123 15.67 23.07 -2.52
CA LEU A 123 15.38 21.84 -1.78
C LEU A 123 13.93 21.39 -1.98
N VAL A 124 13.02 22.34 -2.25
CA VAL A 124 11.59 22.07 -2.43
C VAL A 124 11.35 21.40 -3.78
N GLY A 125 11.87 21.96 -4.87
CA GLY A 125 11.66 21.43 -6.21
C GLY A 125 12.04 19.96 -6.37
N PRO A 126 13.28 19.56 -6.01
CA PRO A 126 13.72 18.17 -6.07
C PRO A 126 12.92 17.22 -5.15
N TRP A 127 12.44 17.71 -4.00
CA TRP A 127 11.62 16.90 -3.10
C TRP A 127 10.23 16.62 -3.68
N ASP A 128 9.58 17.65 -4.23
CA ASP A 128 8.25 17.53 -4.83
C ASP A 128 8.27 16.63 -6.07
N GLU A 129 9.34 16.70 -6.87
CA GLU A 129 9.58 15.76 -7.97
C GLU A 129 9.76 14.34 -7.44
N TRP A 130 10.69 14.15 -6.49
CA TRP A 130 11.01 12.83 -5.93
C TRP A 130 9.79 12.15 -5.30
N ILE A 131 8.99 12.84 -4.48
CA ILE A 131 7.86 12.21 -3.78
C ILE A 131 6.77 11.76 -4.76
N ARG A 132 6.53 12.53 -5.84
CA ARG A 132 5.56 12.19 -6.88
C ARG A 132 6.05 11.00 -7.69
N ASP A 133 7.32 10.98 -8.07
CA ASP A 133 7.92 9.87 -8.80
C ASP A 133 7.99 8.61 -7.96
N HIS A 134 8.37 8.72 -6.68
CA HIS A 134 8.36 7.60 -5.74
C HIS A 134 6.97 6.96 -5.64
N PHE A 135 5.90 7.76 -5.53
CA PHE A 135 4.54 7.21 -5.53
C PHE A 135 4.15 6.53 -6.84
N ARG A 136 4.60 7.06 -7.99
CA ARG A 136 4.38 6.43 -9.31
C ARG A 136 5.11 5.11 -9.42
N GLU A 137 6.38 5.07 -9.03
CA GLU A 137 7.21 3.86 -9.03
C GLU A 137 6.59 2.80 -8.13
N MET A 138 6.20 3.14 -6.90
CA MET A 138 5.49 2.24 -6.00
C MET A 138 4.24 1.62 -6.64
N ALA A 139 3.46 2.40 -7.40
CA ALA A 139 2.25 1.90 -8.08
C ALA A 139 2.60 0.97 -9.24
N ILE A 140 3.59 1.36 -10.06
CA ILE A 140 4.09 0.57 -11.19
C ILE A 140 4.59 -0.78 -10.68
N ASP A 141 5.44 -0.79 -9.66
CA ASP A 141 6.03 -2.01 -9.10
C ASP A 141 4.96 -2.90 -8.45
N SER A 142 4.02 -2.32 -7.71
CA SER A 142 2.90 -3.05 -7.11
C SER A 142 2.01 -3.70 -8.16
N LEU A 143 1.73 -2.98 -9.25
CA LEU A 143 0.92 -3.49 -10.36
C LEU A 143 1.66 -4.58 -11.14
N ALA A 144 2.95 -4.37 -11.42
CA ALA A 144 3.81 -5.35 -12.05
C ALA A 144 3.88 -6.64 -11.22
N PHE A 145 4.10 -6.51 -9.91
CA PHE A 145 4.10 -7.62 -8.97
C PHE A 145 2.79 -8.42 -9.03
N VAL A 146 1.64 -7.76 -8.89
CA VAL A 146 0.32 -8.45 -8.91
C VAL A 146 0.10 -9.14 -10.26
N ASN A 147 0.37 -8.46 -11.37
CA ASN A 147 0.12 -9.02 -12.70
C ASN A 147 1.06 -10.20 -13.04
N THR A 148 2.35 -10.08 -12.71
CA THR A 148 3.33 -11.15 -12.90
C THR A 148 2.94 -12.40 -12.12
N ASN A 149 2.55 -12.25 -10.84
CA ASN A 149 2.16 -13.38 -10.01
C ASN A 149 0.80 -13.97 -10.41
N ILE A 150 -0.15 -13.16 -10.89
CA ILE A 150 -1.38 -13.68 -11.50
C ILE A 150 -1.07 -14.54 -12.73
N ALA A 151 -0.20 -14.06 -13.62
CA ALA A 151 0.18 -14.80 -14.83
C ALA A 151 0.89 -16.12 -14.48
N ALA A 152 1.84 -16.07 -13.55
CA ALA A 152 2.57 -17.25 -13.10
C ALA A 152 1.65 -18.28 -12.40
N MET A 153 0.73 -17.85 -11.53
CA MET A 153 -0.26 -18.74 -10.92
C MET A 153 -1.21 -19.37 -11.96
N ARG A 154 -1.63 -18.61 -12.99
CA ARG A 154 -2.45 -19.18 -14.09
C ARG A 154 -1.71 -20.31 -14.79
N THR A 155 -0.43 -20.12 -15.10
CA THR A 155 0.41 -21.14 -15.76
C THR A 155 0.58 -22.37 -14.87
N ALA A 156 0.93 -22.18 -13.59
CA ALA A 156 1.14 -23.30 -12.66
C ALA A 156 -0.12 -24.15 -12.45
N HIS A 157 -1.28 -23.52 -12.32
CA HIS A 157 -2.54 -24.22 -12.05
C HIS A 157 -3.23 -24.79 -13.30
N GLN A 158 -2.83 -24.39 -14.52
CA GLN A 158 -3.31 -25.03 -15.76
C GLN A 158 -2.88 -26.50 -15.85
N VAL A 159 -1.69 -26.85 -15.35
CA VAL A 159 -1.16 -28.22 -15.36
C VAL A 159 -2.01 -29.19 -14.54
N ALA A 160 -2.70 -28.69 -13.49
CA ALA A 160 -3.56 -29.49 -12.62
C ALA A 160 -4.95 -29.82 -13.23
N GLY A 161 -5.30 -29.24 -14.37
CA GLY A 161 -6.52 -29.54 -15.14
C GLY A 161 -7.83 -28.88 -14.64
N PRO A 162 -8.84 -28.69 -15.51
CA PRO A 162 -10.07 -27.92 -15.24
C PRO A 162 -11.10 -28.64 -14.34
N THR A 163 -10.89 -29.93 -14.06
CA THR A 163 -11.74 -30.76 -13.20
C THR A 163 -11.33 -30.70 -11.72
N ASN A 164 -10.12 -30.19 -11.41
CA ASN A 164 -9.68 -30.01 -10.03
C ASN A 164 -10.44 -28.81 -9.40
N PRO A 165 -11.20 -29.02 -8.31
CA PRO A 165 -11.95 -27.94 -7.66
C PRO A 165 -11.06 -26.81 -7.11
N ILE A 166 -9.83 -27.13 -6.68
CA ILE A 166 -8.86 -26.12 -6.21
C ILE A 166 -8.44 -25.22 -7.37
N THR A 167 -8.11 -25.81 -8.52
CA THR A 167 -7.76 -25.06 -9.75
C THR A 167 -8.87 -24.09 -10.15
N ARG A 168 -10.14 -24.51 -10.06
CA ARG A 168 -11.29 -23.65 -10.36
C ARG A 168 -11.40 -22.47 -9.38
N GLN A 169 -11.29 -22.74 -8.08
CA GLN A 169 -11.33 -21.68 -7.06
C GLN A 169 -10.18 -20.68 -7.23
N VAL A 170 -8.96 -21.16 -7.48
CA VAL A 170 -7.80 -20.32 -7.75
C VAL A 170 -8.05 -19.44 -8.96
N ALA A 171 -8.56 -19.99 -10.07
CA ALA A 171 -8.89 -19.22 -11.27
C ALA A 171 -9.90 -18.09 -10.99
N GLU A 172 -10.97 -18.37 -10.23
CA GLU A 172 -11.95 -17.35 -9.82
C GLU A 172 -11.32 -16.25 -8.96
N HIS A 173 -10.42 -16.63 -8.03
CA HIS A 173 -9.69 -15.69 -7.20
C HIS A 173 -8.78 -14.77 -8.03
N LEU A 174 -8.06 -15.34 -9.00
CA LEU A 174 -7.17 -14.59 -9.90
C LEU A 174 -7.95 -13.61 -10.79
N ILE A 175 -9.17 -13.94 -11.22
CA ILE A 175 -10.05 -13.00 -11.95
C ILE A 175 -10.41 -11.79 -11.07
N ARG A 176 -10.77 -12.04 -9.81
CA ARG A 176 -11.11 -10.94 -8.87
C ARG A 176 -9.90 -10.08 -8.57
N LEU A 177 -8.73 -10.67 -8.35
CA LEU A 177 -7.48 -9.94 -8.12
C LEU A 177 -7.10 -9.08 -9.33
N ALA A 178 -7.21 -9.61 -10.56
CA ALA A 178 -6.93 -8.84 -11.77
C ALA A 178 -7.85 -7.62 -11.91
N ARG A 179 -9.15 -7.78 -11.59
CA ARG A 179 -10.08 -6.65 -11.56
C ARG A 179 -9.70 -5.66 -10.47
N ASP A 180 -9.42 -6.14 -9.26
CA ASP A 180 -9.12 -5.28 -8.12
C ASP A 180 -7.72 -4.64 -8.19
N ALA A 181 -6.83 -5.10 -9.08
CA ALA A 181 -5.55 -4.45 -9.37
C ALA A 181 -5.73 -3.04 -9.97
N SER A 182 -6.87 -2.75 -10.58
CA SER A 182 -7.24 -1.39 -11.06
C SER A 182 -7.29 -0.32 -9.95
N TYR A 183 -7.33 -0.73 -8.68
CA TYR A 183 -7.27 0.21 -7.55
C TYR A 183 -5.83 0.60 -7.18
N ILE A 184 -4.81 0.01 -7.82
CA ILE A 184 -3.41 0.40 -7.68
C ILE A 184 -3.18 1.61 -8.58
N ASP A 185 -3.23 2.79 -7.99
CA ASP A 185 -3.11 4.06 -8.70
C ASP A 185 -2.43 5.11 -7.82
N ALA A 186 -1.34 5.69 -8.33
CA ALA A 186 -0.60 6.74 -7.66
C ALA A 186 -1.32 8.10 -7.70
N ASN A 187 -2.21 8.35 -8.67
CA ASN A 187 -2.82 9.67 -8.83
C ASN A 187 -3.61 10.09 -7.60
N THR A 188 -4.27 9.13 -6.95
CA THR A 188 -5.00 9.42 -5.71
C THR A 188 -4.08 9.88 -4.58
N LEU A 189 -2.81 9.47 -4.56
CA LEU A 189 -1.83 9.89 -3.54
C LEU A 189 -1.10 11.19 -3.89
N ILE A 190 -0.96 11.44 -5.18
CA ILE A 190 -0.29 12.64 -5.71
C ILE A 190 -1.22 13.85 -5.62
N ASN A 191 -2.53 13.63 -5.69
CA ASN A 191 -3.52 14.70 -5.62
C ASN A 191 -3.48 15.41 -4.26
N GLY A 192 -3.12 16.70 -4.26
CA GLY A 192 -3.06 17.52 -3.06
C GLY A 192 -1.69 17.58 -2.38
N LEU A 193 -0.68 16.86 -2.90
CA LEU A 193 0.70 17.23 -2.64
C LEU A 193 0.92 18.61 -3.28
N ASP A 194 1.37 19.56 -2.46
CA ASP A 194 1.79 20.89 -2.91
C ASP A 194 3.16 20.77 -3.57
#